data_AF-A0A1V5E3U4-F1
#
_entry.id   AF-A0A1V5E3U4-F1
#
_cell.length_a   1.000
_cell.length_b   1.000
_cell.length_c   1.000
_cell.angle_alpha   90.00
_cell.angle_beta   90.00
_cell.angle_gamma   90.00
#
_symmetry.space_group_name_H-M   'P 1'
#
loop_
_entity.id
_entity.type
_entity.pdbx_description
1 polymer ?
#
loop_
_entity_poly.entity_id
_entity_poly.type
_entity_poly.pdbx_seq_one_letter_code
_entity_poly.pdbx_strand_id
1 'polypeptide(L)'
;MTPKRIFVTGMGMISPLGADVPNSLQALHGSNSGLKPLTRFPAPCLLPVGEIQAGTLPPEPIPATHQYALAAAFEVFRTCTSK
;
A
#
# COMPACT_ATOMS: atom_id res chain seq x y z
N MET A 1 12.71 -4.91 -36.34
CA MET A 1 13.00 -4.38 -34.99
C MET A 1 12.37 -5.32 -33.98
N THR A 2 13.14 -6.05 -33.18
CA THR A 2 12.59 -6.97 -32.16
C THR A 2 12.04 -6.15 -30.99
N PRO A 3 10.82 -6.41 -30.50
CA PRO A 3 10.25 -5.65 -29.39
C PRO A 3 11.09 -5.83 -28.12
N LYS A 4 11.30 -4.74 -27.37
CA LYS A 4 11.97 -4.80 -26.07
C LYS A 4 11.09 -5.53 -25.07
N ARG A 5 11.68 -6.48 -24.33
CA ARG A 5 11.03 -7.15 -23.20
C ARG A 5 11.18 -6.28 -21.95
N ILE A 6 10.07 -6.04 -21.26
CA ILE A 6 10.02 -5.29 -20.00
C ILE A 6 9.60 -6.26 -18.90
N PHE A 7 10.28 -6.22 -17.76
CA PHE A 7 10.04 -7.08 -16.61
C PHE A 7 9.81 -6.24 -15.35
N VAL A 8 9.00 -6.75 -14.42
CA VAL A 8 8.85 -6.18 -13.07
C VAL A 8 9.91 -6.81 -12.18
N THR A 9 10.91 -6.03 -11.79
CA THR A 9 12.03 -6.50 -10.94
C THR A 9 11.83 -6.22 -9.46
N GLY A 10 10.81 -5.44 -9.12
CA GLY A 10 10.46 -5.10 -7.76
C GLY A 10 9.06 -4.48 -7.71
N MET A 11 8.41 -4.62 -6.57
CA MET A 11 7.09 -4.08 -6.29
C MET A 11 7.11 -3.45 -4.91
N GLY A 12 6.36 -2.36 -4.78
CA GLY A 12 6.01 -1.78 -3.49
C GLY A 12 4.49 -1.70 -3.34
N MET A 13 3.95 -1.95 -2.15
CA MET A 13 2.52 -2.02 -1.89
C MET A 13 2.16 -1.44 -0.52
N ILE A 14 1.35 -0.38 -0.54
CA ILE A 14 0.58 0.04 0.63
C ILE A 14 -0.88 -0.30 0.36
N SER A 15 -1.49 -1.10 1.24
CA SER A 15 -2.87 -1.56 1.09
C SER A 15 -3.61 -1.60 2.44
N PRO A 16 -4.94 -1.75 2.42
CA PRO A 16 -5.72 -2.01 3.63
C PRO A 16 -5.44 -3.38 4.25
N LEU A 17 -4.77 -4.27 3.51
CA LEU A 17 -4.41 -5.63 3.93
C LEU A 17 -2.98 -5.73 4.50
N GLY A 18 -2.15 -4.71 4.29
CA GLY A 18 -0.75 -4.71 4.69
C GLY A 18 0.00 -3.48 4.16
N ALA A 19 1.16 -3.18 4.75
CA ALA A 19 2.00 -2.04 4.38
C ALA A 19 3.26 -2.45 3.57
N ASP A 20 3.27 -3.68 3.07
CA ASP A 20 4.34 -4.25 2.25
C ASP A 20 3.79 -5.39 1.38
N VAL A 21 4.59 -5.82 0.40
CA VAL A 21 4.23 -6.88 -0.55
C VAL A 21 4.02 -8.23 0.13
N PRO A 22 4.94 -8.76 0.98
CA PRO A 22 4.74 -10.05 1.64
C PRO A 22 3.44 -10.15 2.43
N ASN A 23 3.17 -9.16 3.30
CA ASN A 23 1.97 -9.16 4.14
C ASN A 23 0.70 -9.03 3.31
N SER A 24 0.71 -8.16 2.29
CA SER A 24 -0.45 -7.99 1.41
C SER A 24 -0.73 -9.25 0.59
N LEU A 25 0.30 -9.92 0.07
CA LEU A 25 0.15 -11.19 -0.65
C LEU A 25 -0.36 -12.30 0.27
N GLN A 26 0.20 -12.42 1.48
CA GLN A 26 -0.27 -13.39 2.46
C GLN A 26 -1.75 -13.19 2.79
N ALA A 27 -2.18 -11.95 3.00
CA ALA A 27 -3.57 -11.62 3.26
C ALA A 27 -4.49 -11.92 2.06
N LEU A 28 -4.03 -11.66 0.84
CA LEU A 28 -4.74 -12.04 -0.39
C LEU A 28 -4.90 -13.55 -0.52
N HIS A 29 -3.83 -14.33 -0.27
CA HIS A 29 -3.88 -15.79 -0.26
C HIS A 29 -4.84 -16.33 0.80
N GLY A 30 -4.94 -15.65 1.95
CA GLY A 30 -5.88 -15.97 3.01
C GLY A 30 -7.33 -15.54 2.75
N SER A 31 -7.63 -14.89 1.63
CA SER A 31 -8.94 -14.26 1.36
C SER A 31 -9.38 -13.29 2.47
N ASN A 32 -8.42 -12.63 3.10
CA ASN A 32 -8.69 -11.66 4.15
C ASN A 32 -9.36 -10.41 3.57
N SER A 33 -10.19 -9.75 4.37
CA SER A 33 -10.80 -8.46 4.03
C SER A 33 -10.15 -7.34 4.81
N GLY A 34 -9.77 -6.27 4.11
CA GLY A 34 -9.27 -5.03 4.70
C GLY A 34 -10.36 -3.97 4.89
N LEU A 35 -11.64 -4.33 4.67
CA LEU A 35 -12.75 -3.42 4.85
C LEU A 35 -12.98 -3.12 6.34
N LYS A 36 -13.07 -1.84 6.67
CA LYS A 36 -13.35 -1.34 8.02
C LYS A 36 -14.16 -0.04 7.94
N PRO A 37 -14.79 0.40 9.03
CA PRO A 37 -15.51 1.67 9.03
C PRO A 37 -14.62 2.85 8.62
N LEU A 38 -15.15 3.74 7.78
CA LEU A 38 -14.50 4.98 7.38
C LEU A 38 -14.20 5.86 8.61
N THR A 39 -12.92 6.21 8.79
CA THR A 39 -12.43 7.09 9.84
C THR A 39 -11.82 8.38 9.29
N ARG A 40 -11.50 8.42 8.00
CA ARG A 40 -10.78 9.54 7.38
C ARG A 40 -11.51 10.88 7.44
N PHE A 41 -12.84 10.85 7.42
CA PHE A 41 -13.70 12.03 7.56
C PHE A 41 -15.06 11.60 8.11
N PRO A 42 -15.82 12.52 8.75
CA PRO A 42 -17.16 12.21 9.24
C PRO A 42 -18.07 11.70 8.12
N ALA A 43 -18.76 10.59 8.38
CA ALA A 43 -19.73 10.00 7.48
C ALA A 43 -21.10 9.92 8.15
N PRO A 44 -22.20 10.05 7.39
CA PRO A 44 -23.56 10.02 7.93
C PRO A 44 -23.97 8.62 8.43
N CYS A 45 -23.22 7.57 8.06
CA CYS A 45 -23.44 6.20 8.47
C CYS A 45 -22.12 5.40 8.44
N LEU A 46 -22.15 4.17 8.94
CA LEU A 46 -21.03 3.23 8.84
C LEU A 46 -20.81 2.83 7.38
N LEU A 47 -19.72 3.32 6.79
CA LEU A 47 -19.30 2.97 5.43
C LEU A 47 -18.13 1.97 5.50
N PRO A 48 -18.30 0.71 5.04
CA PRO A 48 -17.20 -0.23 4.96
C PRO A 48 -16.26 0.16 3.80
N VAL A 49 -15.02 0.52 4.12
CA VAL A 49 -14.03 1.01 3.16
C VAL A 49 -12.68 0.33 3.37
N GLY A 50 -11.88 0.25 2.30
CA GLY A 50 -10.48 -0.14 2.37
C GLY A 50 -9.60 1.05 2.77
N GLU A 51 -9.77 1.57 3.98
CA GLU A 51 -8.94 2.68 4.46
C GLU A 51 -7.55 2.18 4.86
N ILE A 52 -6.49 2.91 4.49
CA ILE A 52 -5.13 2.65 5.00
C ILE A 52 -5.02 3.31 6.38
N GLN A 53 -4.54 2.57 7.38
CA GLN A 53 -4.48 3.05 8.77
C GLN A 53 -3.65 4.34 8.90
N ALA A 54 -4.17 5.33 9.63
CA ALA A 54 -3.41 6.52 10.00
C ALA A 54 -2.25 6.11 10.92
N GLY A 55 -1.02 6.58 10.62
CA GLY A 55 0.19 6.24 11.37
C GLY A 55 1.18 5.33 10.62
N THR A 56 0.82 4.80 9.44
CA THR A 56 1.79 4.07 8.58
C THR A 56 2.88 4.99 8.04
N LEU A 57 2.66 6.31 8.00
CA LEU A 57 3.56 7.29 7.42
C LEU A 57 3.69 8.53 8.32
N PRO A 58 4.89 9.14 8.38
CA PRO A 58 5.08 10.40 9.08
C PRO A 58 4.25 11.52 8.41
N PRO A 59 3.69 12.45 9.21
CA PRO A 59 2.84 13.52 8.69
C PRO A 59 3.67 14.53 7.92
N GLU A 60 3.70 14.37 6.60
CA GLU A 60 4.33 15.32 5.67
C GLU A 60 3.31 16.33 5.13
N PRO A 61 3.72 17.56 4.74
CA PRO A 61 2.82 18.59 4.21
C PRO A 61 2.33 18.30 2.77
N ILE A 62 2.37 17.05 2.34
CA ILE A 62 1.89 16.58 1.04
C ILE A 62 0.58 15.78 1.20
N PRO A 63 -0.32 15.78 0.19
CA PRO A 63 -1.54 14.99 0.25
C PRO A 63 -1.25 13.51 0.53
N ALA A 64 -2.12 12.84 1.29
CA ALA A 64 -1.87 11.46 1.70
C ALA A 64 -1.62 10.49 0.54
N THR A 65 -2.25 10.71 -0.62
CA THR A 65 -1.96 9.92 -1.83
C THR A 65 -0.49 9.97 -2.22
N HIS A 66 0.16 11.14 -2.11
CA HIS A 66 1.60 11.28 -2.37
C HIS A 66 2.42 10.59 -1.28
N GLN A 67 2.00 10.66 -0.02
CA GLN A 67 2.65 9.93 1.07
C GLN A 67 2.62 8.42 0.80
N TYR A 68 1.46 7.87 0.43
CA TYR A 68 1.31 6.44 0.11
C TYR A 68 2.13 6.05 -1.13
N ALA A 69 2.17 6.90 -2.16
CA ALA A 69 2.97 6.65 -3.36
C ALA A 69 4.47 6.61 -3.03
N LEU A 70 4.96 7.55 -2.22
CA LEU A 70 6.36 7.55 -1.75
C LEU A 70 6.65 6.33 -0.89
N ALA A 71 5.75 5.97 0.02
CA ALA A 71 5.90 4.80 0.87
C ALA A 71 6.05 3.50 0.06
N ALA A 72 5.15 3.28 -0.91
CA ALA A 72 5.23 2.14 -1.82
C ALA A 72 6.52 2.20 -2.65
N ALA A 73 6.88 3.36 -3.19
CA ALA A 73 8.12 3.53 -3.94
C ALA A 73 9.37 3.28 -3.09
N PHE A 74 9.35 3.55 -1.78
CA PHE A 74 10.49 3.30 -0.90
C PHE A 74 10.54 1.87 -0.35
N GLU A 75 9.40 1.19 -0.21
CA GLU A 75 9.36 -0.21 0.24
C GLU A 75 10.21 -1.12 -0.66
N VAL A 76 10.06 -0.99 -1.99
CA VAL A 76 10.81 -1.81 -2.95
C VAL A 76 12.33 -1.62 -2.82
N PHE A 77 12.80 -0.44 -2.39
CA PHE A 77 14.22 -0.17 -2.20
C PHE A 77 14.78 -0.81 -0.92
N ARG A 78 13.94 -1.07 0.10
CA ARG A 78 14.37 -1.74 1.35
C ARG A 78 14.73 -3.21 1.13
N THR A 79 14.16 -3.85 0.11
CA THR A 79 14.46 -5.25 -0.23
C THR A 79 15.71 -5.41 -1.11
N CYS A 80 16.27 -4.31 -1.64
CA CYS A 80 17.40 -4.33 -2.58
C CYS A 80 18.80 -4.31 -1.91
N THR A 81 18.88 -4.20 -0.57
CA THR A 81 20.15 -4.07 0.17
C THR A 81 20.77 -5.38 0.68
N SER A 82 20.26 -6.54 0.28
CA SER A 82 20.91 -7.83 0.57
C SER A 82 21.57 -8.41 -0.67
N LYS A 83 22.79 -7.94 -0.97
CA LYS A 83 23.82 -8.69 -1.67
C LYS A 83 25.19 -8.32 -1.11
#